data_AF-A0A562LHV2-F1
#
_entry.id   AF-A0A562LHV2-F1
#
_cell.length_a   1.000
_cell.length_b   1.000
_cell.length_c   1.000
_cell.angle_alpha   90.00
_cell.angle_beta   90.00
_cell.angle_gamma   90.00
#
_symmetry.space_group_name_H-M   'P 1'
#
loop_
_entity.id
_entity.type
_entity.pdbx_description
1 polymer ?
#
loop_
_entity_poly.entity_id
_entity_poly.type
_entity_poly.pdbx_seq_one_letter_code
_entity_poly.pdbx_strand_id
1 'polypeptide(L)' 'MKVVWTQEALADLSGIATYYAAHASPTIAEAVGRRFAEVVERIRVAPFLAPRVTHRSEVRVITVVAIHSGYFIVCVAR' A
#
# COMPACT_ATOMS: atom_id res chain seq x y z
N MET A 1 6.44 -8.41 12.76
CA MET A 1 5.22 -9.25 12.85
C MET A 1 4.98 -10.01 11.55
N LYS A 2 4.11 -11.02 11.52
CA LYS A 2 3.65 -11.65 10.27
C LYS A 2 2.69 -10.68 9.55
N VAL A 3 2.89 -10.44 8.26
CA VAL A 3 1.93 -9.73 7.42
C VAL A 3 0.98 -10.75 6.81
N VAL A 4 -0.32 -10.51 6.93
CA VAL A 4 -1.36 -11.33 6.31
C VAL A 4 -2.21 -10.40 5.47
N TRP A 5 -2.57 -10.85 4.27
CA TRP A 5 -3.37 -10.09 3.32
C TRP A 5 -4.78 -10.67 3.26
N THR A 6 -5.78 -9.80 3.16
CA THR A 6 -7.11 -10.25 2.74
C THR A 6 -7.10 -10.50 1.23
N GLN A 7 -8.10 -11.24 0.75
CA GLN A 7 -8.20 -11.51 -0.68
C GLN A 7 -8.44 -10.22 -1.48
N GLU A 8 -9.21 -9.28 -0.93
CA GLU A 8 -9.47 -7.96 -1.50
C GLU A 8 -8.17 -7.16 -1.62
N ALA A 9 -7.31 -7.18 -0.59
CA ALA A 9 -6.04 -6.46 -0.65
C ALA A 9 -5.10 -7.03 -1.72
N LEU A 10 -5.10 -8.35 -1.94
CA LEU A 10 -4.35 -8.98 -3.03
C LEU A 10 -4.91 -8.59 -4.40
N ALA A 11 -6.24 -8.56 -4.54
CA ALA A 11 -6.91 -8.11 -5.77
C ALA A 11 -6.59 -6.65 -6.08
N ASP A 12 -6.58 -5.77 -5.06
CA ASP A 12 -6.21 -4.37 -5.20
C ASP A 12 -4.76 -4.22 -5.69
N LEU A 13 -3.80 -4.95 -5.07
CA LEU A 13 -2.41 -4.93 -5.52
C LEU A 13 -2.26 -5.41 -6.97
N SER A 14 -3.02 -6.43 -7.37
CA SER A 14 -3.03 -6.89 -8.76
C SER A 14 -3.62 -5.84 -9.71
N GLY A 15 -4.70 -5.16 -9.31
CA GLY A 15 -5.30 -4.08 -10.10
C GLY A 15 -4.35 -2.91 -10.30
N ILE A 16 -3.61 -2.54 -9.25
CA ILE A 16 -2.58 -1.49 -9.28
C ILE A 16 -1.45 -1.87 -10.24
N ALA A 17 -0.95 -3.10 -10.14
CA ALA A 17 0.11 -3.60 -11.02
C ALA A 17 -0.34 -3.57 -12.49
N THR A 18 -1.54 -4.05 -12.79
CA THR A 18 -2.12 -4.01 -14.14
C THR A 18 -2.27 -2.58 -14.65
N TYR A 19 -2.74 -1.65 -13.81
CA TYR A 19 -2.89 -0.24 -14.20
C TYR A 19 -1.55 0.37 -14.61
N TYR A 20 -0.51 0.23 -13.79
CA TYR A 20 0.81 0.79 -14.09
C TYR A 20 1.50 0.10 -15.26
N ALA A 21 1.33 -1.22 -15.43
CA ALA A 21 1.86 -1.93 -16.59
C ALA A 21 1.24 -1.44 -17.91
N ALA A 22 -0.03 -1.05 -17.90
CA ALA A 22 -0.74 -0.58 -19.09
C ALA A 22 -0.56 0.92 -19.37
N HIS A 23 -0.38 1.75 -18.34
CA HIS A 23 -0.47 3.22 -18.47
C HIS A 23 0.79 3.98 -18.08
N ALA A 24 1.81 3.31 -17.53
CA ALA A 24 3.05 3.97 -17.11
C ALA A 24 4.27 3.35 -17.80
N SER A 25 5.39 4.08 -17.75
CA SER A 25 6.66 3.52 -18.21
C SER A 25 7.10 2.36 -17.29
N PRO A 26 7.85 1.38 -17.80
CA PRO A 26 8.37 0.28 -16.99
C PRO A 26 9.12 0.74 -15.74
N THR A 27 9.90 1.83 -15.86
CA THR A 27 10.62 2.45 -14.74
C THR A 27 9.67 2.93 -13.63
N ILE A 28 8.54 3.54 -14.00
CA ILE A 28 7.53 4.00 -13.02
C ILE A 28 6.87 2.80 -12.36
N ALA A 29 6.47 1.78 -13.13
CA ALA A 29 5.86 0.58 -12.60
C ALA A 29 6.77 -0.14 -11.59
N GLU A 30 8.06 -0.28 -11.91
CA GLU A 30 9.06 -0.87 -11.01
C GLU A 30 9.27 -0.01 -9.75
N ALA A 31 9.38 1.31 -9.90
CA ALA A 31 9.52 2.22 -8.76
C ALA A 31 8.33 2.16 -7.81
N VAL A 32 7.11 2.08 -8.34
CA VAL A 32 5.89 1.90 -7.54
C VAL A 32 5.91 0.56 -6.81
N GLY A 33 6.25 -0.53 -7.49
CA GLY A 33 6.37 -1.86 -6.87
C GLY A 33 7.37 -1.88 -5.70
N ARG A 34 8.57 -1.31 -5.90
CA ARG A 34 9.57 -1.16 -4.83
C ARG A 34 9.02 -0.34 -3.66
N ARG A 35 8.29 0.74 -3.94
CA ARG A 35 7.72 1.60 -2.90
C ARG A 35 6.69 0.87 -2.03
N PHE A 36 5.85 0.04 -2.61
CA PHE A 36 4.94 -0.82 -1.84
C PHE A 36 5.71 -1.77 -0.92
N ALA A 37 6.73 -2.46 -1.43
CA ALA A 37 7.54 -3.39 -0.66
C ALA A 37 8.22 -2.71 0.53
N GLU A 38 8.84 -1.55 0.31
CA GLU A 38 9.47 -0.75 1.37
C GLU A 38 8.49 -0.34 2.48
N VAL A 39 7.30 0.12 2.09
CA VAL A 39 6.29 0.59 3.05
C VAL A 39 5.72 -0.55 3.87
N VAL A 40 5.43 -1.69 3.22
CA VAL A 40 4.98 -2.91 3.91
C VAL A 40 6.03 -3.37 4.91
N GLU A 41 7.29 -3.43 4.50
CA GLU A 41 8.38 -3.84 5.38
C GLU A 41 8.55 -2.89 6.57
N ARG A 42 8.47 -1.59 6.33
CA ARG A 42 8.51 -0.57 7.38
C ARG A 42 7.38 -0.74 8.40
N ILE A 43 6.15 -1.02 7.95
CA ILE A 43 5.02 -1.25 8.86
C ILE A 43 5.18 -2.59 9.59
N ARG A 44 5.73 -3.62 8.92
CA ARG A 44 5.97 -4.94 9.51
C ARG A 44 6.88 -4.87 10.74
N VAL A 45 7.88 -3.99 10.70
CA VAL A 45 8.83 -3.76 11.81
C VAL A 45 8.32 -2.73 12.81
N ALA A 46 7.57 -1.71 12.37
CA ALA A 46 7.06 -0.64 13.23
C ALA A 46 5.59 -0.26 12.89
N PRO A 47 4.61 -1.04 13.36
CA PRO A 47 3.19 -0.86 12.98
C PRO A 47 2.58 0.48 13.37
N PHE A 48 3.12 1.12 14.41
CA PHE A 48 2.64 2.40 14.93
C PHE A 48 2.99 3.60 14.05
N LEU A 49 3.87 3.44 13.05
CA LEU A 49 4.20 4.47 12.06
C LEU A 49 3.00 4.80 11.15
N ALA A 50 2.06 3.88 11.01
CA ALA A 50 0.80 4.14 10.32
C ALA A 50 -0.18 4.81 11.30
N PRO A 51 -0.64 6.06 11.05
CA PRO A 51 -1.64 6.72 11.90
C PRO A 51 -2.94 5.93 11.94
N ARG A 52 -3.65 6.03 13.07
CA ARG A 52 -5.01 5.50 13.21
C ARG A 52 -5.99 6.37 12.43
N VAL A 53 -7.03 5.73 11.90
CA VAL A 53 -8.17 6.43 11.30
C VAL A 53 -9.11 6.89 12.41
N THR A 54 -9.47 8.18 12.44
CA THR A 54 -10.25 8.83 13.51
C THR A 54 -11.56 8.09 13.86
N HIS A 55 -12.20 7.45 12.89
CA HIS A 55 -13.48 6.74 13.07
C HIS A 55 -13.35 5.20 13.03
N ARG A 56 -12.13 4.66 12.96
CA ARG A 56 -11.86 3.22 13.00
C ARG A 56 -10.55 2.96 13.77
N SER A 57 -10.66 2.84 15.10
CA SER A 57 -9.50 2.73 16.01
C SER A 57 -8.56 1.56 15.73
N GLU A 58 -9.11 0.47 15.17
CA GLU A 58 -8.38 -0.75 14.81
C GLU A 58 -7.72 -0.68 13.42
N VAL A 59 -8.03 0.37 12.65
CA VAL A 59 -7.49 0.56 11.30
C VAL A 59 -6.40 1.62 11.33
N ARG A 60 -5.24 1.27 10.75
CA ARG A 60 -4.15 2.19 10.49
C ARG A 60 -3.95 2.35 8.99
N VAL A 61 -3.57 3.55 8.58
CA VAL A 61 -3.43 3.93 7.18
C VAL A 61 -2.06 4.54 6.96
N ILE A 62 -1.39 4.17 5.87
CA ILE A 62 -0.19 4.86 5.40
C ILE A 62 -0.30 5.14 3.91
N THR A 63 0.17 6.31 3.50
CA THR A 63 0.28 6.69 2.09
C THR A 63 1.53 6.06 1.49
N VAL A 64 1.38 5.34 0.38
CA VAL A 64 2.49 4.69 -0.34
C VAL A 64 3.01 5.58 -1.46
N VAL A 65 2.11 6.05 -2.33
CA VAL A 65 2.38 6.91 -3.48
C VAL A 65 1.34 8.03 -3.50
N ALA A 66 1.81 9.26 -3.72
CA ALA A 66 0.97 10.40 -4.09
C ALA A 66 1.24 10.71 -5.56
N ILE A 67 0.29 10.40 -6.44
CA ILE A 67 0.30 10.82 -7.85
C ILE A 67 -0.85 11.79 -8.09
N HIS A 68 -0.71 12.65 -9.10
CA HIS A 68 -1.71 13.67 -9.48
C HIS A 68 -3.13 13.12 -9.72
N SER A 69 -3.31 11.79 -9.83
CA SER A 69 -4.60 11.13 -10.10
C SER A 69 -5.07 10.12 -9.04
N GLY A 70 -4.40 9.98 -7.88
CA GLY A 70 -4.87 9.07 -6.81
C GLY A 70 -3.89 8.85 -5.65
N TYR A 71 -4.42 8.44 -4.50
CA TYR A 71 -3.63 8.02 -3.33
C TYR A 71 -3.77 6.51 -3.15
N PHE A 72 -2.66 5.80 -3.07
CA PHE A 72 -2.68 4.40 -2.64
C PHE A 72 -2.44 4.30 -1.13
N ILE A 73 -3.45 3.77 -0.44
CA ILE A 73 -3.49 3.62 1.00
C ILE A 73 -3.32 2.14 1.35
N VAL A 74 -2.31 1.81 2.14
CA VAL A 74 -2.22 0.48 2.76
C VAL A 74 -2.94 0.54 4.10
N CYS A 75 -4.02 -0.23 4.21
CA CYS A 75 -4.75 -0.44 5.46
C CYS A 75 -4.12 -1.61 6.22
N VAL A 76 -3.68 -1.36 7.45
CA VAL A 76 -3.26 -2.42 8.37
C VAL A 76 -4.26 -2.46 9.51
N ALA A 77 -5.06 -3.53 9.52
CA ALA A 77 -5.93 -3.88 10.65
C ALA A 77 -5.10 -4.67 11.67
N ARG A 78 -5.35 -4.42 12.96
CA ARG A 78 -4.78 -5.20 14.05
C ARG A 78 -5.54 -6.50 14.28
#